data_AF-A0A538NXS6-F1
#
_entry.id   AF-A0A538NXS6-F1
#
_cell.length_a   1.000
_cell.length_b   1.000
_cell.length_c   1.000
_cell.angle_alpha   90.00
_cell.angle_beta   90.00
_cell.angle_gamma   90.00
#
_symmetry.space_group_name_H-M   'P 1'
#
loop_
_entity.id
_entity.type
_entity.pdbx_description
1 polymer ?
#
loop_
_entity_poly.entity_id
_entity_poly.type
_entity_poly.pdbx_seq_one_letter_code
_entity_poly.pdbx_strand_id
1 'polypeptide(L)'
;MKRIDGWQWDHNPFVGSRQFQGLKIMMALLNNWDLKDSNNKIAVARDKKLADQESRYFVADLGGSFGKVSHLPRFLQFKPDRNNPKAYARSHLVDGVKEDGRVDLHYKLKKSHLIKNISVEDARWIRGWLSRLNNRQIQDAFRAANYSPDEARMMTQAVRQRINELAIVDNRLAARTNSHR
;
A
#
# COMPACT_ATOMS: atom_id res chain seq x y z
N MET A 1 -22.71 -3.72 14.70
CA MET A 1 -21.37 -3.12 14.82
C MET A 1 -21.56 -1.64 15.12
N LYS A 2 -21.05 -1.11 16.25
CA LYS A 2 -21.10 0.33 16.55
C LYS A 2 -19.84 0.98 15.97
N ARG A 3 -20.00 2.02 15.16
CA ARG A 3 -18.87 2.84 14.68
C ARG A 3 -18.55 3.87 15.76
N ILE A 4 -17.30 3.92 16.19
CA ILE A 4 -16.77 4.95 17.08
C ILE A 4 -15.98 5.92 16.19
N ASP A 5 -15.59 7.07 16.73
CA ASP A 5 -14.69 8.02 16.05
C ASP A 5 -13.51 7.30 15.36
N GLY A 6 -13.01 7.94 14.30
CA GLY A 6 -11.94 7.40 13.45
C GLY A 6 -10.59 7.27 14.18
N TRP A 7 -9.59 6.78 13.45
CA TRP A 7 -8.21 6.69 13.94
C TRP A 7 -7.26 7.54 13.09
N GLN A 8 -6.17 8.02 13.67
CA GLN A 8 -5.22 8.91 13.01
C GLN A 8 -3.96 8.17 12.55
N TRP A 9 -3.41 8.54 11.39
CA TRP A 9 -2.23 7.88 10.82
C TRP A 9 -0.97 8.02 11.68
N ASP A 10 -0.83 9.11 12.40
CA ASP A 10 0.30 9.40 13.29
C ASP A 10 0.00 9.06 14.76
N HIS A 11 -1.28 9.00 15.15
CA HIS A 11 -1.70 8.68 16.51
C HIS A 11 -2.70 7.51 16.54
N ASN A 12 -2.17 6.30 16.70
CA ASN A 12 -2.96 5.07 16.87
C ASN A 12 -2.13 4.01 17.62
N PRO A 13 -2.77 2.99 18.22
CA PRO A 13 -2.07 1.99 19.06
C PRO A 13 -1.13 1.06 18.28
N PHE A 14 -1.10 1.13 16.95
CA PHE A 14 -0.28 0.26 16.10
C PHE A 14 0.95 0.98 15.54
N VAL A 15 1.19 2.25 15.89
CA VAL A 15 2.41 2.96 15.50
C VAL A 15 3.64 2.18 15.94
N GLY A 16 4.58 1.97 15.02
CA GLY A 16 5.78 1.15 15.24
C GLY A 16 5.57 -0.35 15.00
N SER A 17 4.34 -0.83 14.87
CA SER A 17 4.07 -2.23 14.54
C SER A 17 4.29 -2.52 13.05
N ARG A 18 4.73 -3.75 12.77
CA ARG A 18 4.89 -4.27 11.40
C ARG A 18 3.58 -4.33 10.62
N GLN A 19 2.45 -4.60 11.30
CA GLN A 19 1.11 -4.61 10.69
C GLN A 19 0.75 -3.21 10.17
N PHE A 20 1.09 -2.17 10.94
CA PHE A 20 0.85 -0.79 10.53
C PHE A 20 1.76 -0.37 9.36
N GLN A 21 3.01 -0.83 9.35
CA GLN A 21 3.90 -0.65 8.19
C GLN A 21 3.35 -1.37 6.95
N GLY A 22 2.84 -2.59 7.11
CA GLY A 22 2.14 -3.32 6.05
C GLY A 22 0.94 -2.56 5.49
N LEU A 23 0.14 -1.90 6.34
CA LEU A 23 -0.97 -1.05 5.89
C LEU A 23 -0.48 0.17 5.09
N LYS A 24 0.60 0.83 5.51
CA LYS A 24 1.21 1.94 4.76
C LYS A 24 1.71 1.48 3.38
N ILE A 25 2.37 0.33 3.33
CA ILE A 25 2.80 -0.28 2.06
C ILE A 25 1.59 -0.60 1.19
N MET A 26 0.49 -1.10 1.77
CA MET A 26 -0.75 -1.34 1.03
C MET A 26 -1.32 -0.06 0.42
N MET A 27 -1.30 1.06 1.15
CA MET A 27 -1.74 2.35 0.60
C MET A 27 -0.85 2.82 -0.56
N ALA A 28 0.46 2.61 -0.46
CA ALA A 28 1.38 2.89 -1.56
C ALA A 28 1.18 1.95 -2.75
N LEU A 29 0.95 0.66 -2.50
CA LEU A 29 0.65 -0.35 -3.52
C LEU A 29 -0.56 0.05 -4.33
N LEU A 30 -1.61 0.57 -3.69
CA LEU A 30 -2.82 1.05 -4.35
C LEU A 30 -2.68 2.43 -5.00
N ASN A 31 -1.54 3.13 -4.84
CA ASN A 31 -1.39 4.56 -5.14
C ASN A 31 -2.51 5.42 -4.50
N ASN A 32 -2.96 5.08 -3.29
CA ASN A 32 -4.04 5.83 -2.64
C ASN A 32 -3.52 7.21 -2.20
N TRP A 33 -4.07 8.28 -2.74
CA TRP A 33 -3.67 9.66 -2.40
C TRP A 33 -4.52 10.30 -1.30
N ASP A 34 -5.69 9.74 -0.96
CA ASP A 34 -6.62 10.35 0.01
C ASP A 34 -6.46 9.73 1.42
N LEU A 35 -5.29 9.94 2.02
CA LEU A 35 -4.96 9.42 3.36
C LEU A 35 -5.45 10.34 4.49
N LYS A 36 -6.68 10.85 4.42
CA LYS A 36 -7.28 11.67 5.49
C LYS A 36 -7.72 10.80 6.66
N ASP A 37 -7.54 11.27 7.88
CA ASP A 37 -8.00 10.55 9.08
C ASP A 37 -9.54 10.43 9.12
N SER A 38 -10.26 11.33 8.43
CA SER A 38 -11.71 11.20 8.22
C SER A 38 -12.12 9.93 7.46
N ASN A 39 -11.21 9.36 6.67
CA ASN A 39 -11.43 8.14 5.88
C ASN A 39 -11.19 6.87 6.71
N ASN A 40 -10.67 7.01 7.92
CA ASN A 40 -10.35 5.93 8.82
C ASN A 40 -11.51 5.70 9.80
N LYS A 41 -11.82 4.43 10.09
CA LYS A 41 -12.93 4.06 10.99
C LYS A 41 -12.49 2.98 11.97
N ILE A 42 -13.07 3.05 13.15
CA ILE A 42 -12.99 2.01 14.17
C ILE A 42 -14.35 1.35 14.24
N ALA A 43 -14.36 0.02 14.24
CA ALA A 43 -15.59 -0.71 14.42
C ALA A 43 -15.41 -1.80 15.48
N VAL A 44 -16.35 -1.80 16.43
CA VAL A 44 -16.33 -2.71 17.56
C VAL A 44 -17.11 -3.97 17.22
N ALA A 45 -16.40 -5.09 17.16
CA ALA A 45 -17.01 -6.40 17.14
C ALA A 45 -17.50 -6.70 18.56
N ARG A 46 -18.81 -6.85 18.72
CA ARG A 46 -19.39 -7.46 19.91
C ARG A 46 -19.46 -8.95 19.63
N ASP A 47 -18.41 -9.69 19.96
CA ASP A 47 -18.57 -11.13 20.06
C ASP A 47 -19.33 -11.42 21.35
N LYS A 48 -20.43 -12.19 21.26
CA LYS A 48 -21.20 -12.56 22.45
C LYS A 48 -20.50 -13.65 23.28
N LYS A 49 -19.44 -14.27 22.74
CA LYS A 49 -18.71 -15.38 23.39
C LYS A 49 -17.40 -14.98 24.05
N LEU A 50 -16.85 -13.81 23.75
CA LEU A 50 -15.70 -13.26 24.46
C LEU A 50 -16.16 -12.10 25.34
N ALA A 51 -15.69 -12.06 26.58
CA ALA A 51 -15.92 -10.93 27.50
C ALA A 51 -15.33 -9.61 26.95
N ASP A 52 -14.41 -9.70 25.97
CA ASP A 52 -13.68 -8.58 25.41
C ASP A 52 -14.29 -8.05 24.11
N GLN A 53 -14.48 -6.73 24.06
CA GLN A 53 -14.88 -6.01 22.86
C GLN A 53 -13.66 -5.80 21.95
N GLU A 54 -13.58 -6.53 20.83
CA GLU A 54 -12.51 -6.35 19.85
C GLU A 54 -12.75 -5.08 19.01
N SER A 55 -11.82 -4.14 19.05
CA SER A 55 -11.83 -2.94 18.21
C SER A 55 -11.03 -3.17 16.92
N ARG A 56 -11.69 -3.05 15.77
CA ARG A 56 -11.08 -3.23 14.44
C ARG A 56 -10.89 -1.87 13.76
N TYR A 57 -9.65 -1.60 13.36
CA TYR A 57 -9.22 -0.36 12.74
C TYR A 57 -9.03 -0.59 11.24
N PHE A 58 -9.68 0.21 10.41
CA PHE A 58 -9.59 0.05 8.95
C PHE A 58 -9.68 1.39 8.22
N VAL A 59 -9.14 1.42 7.00
CA VAL A 59 -9.34 2.50 6.03
C VAL A 59 -10.66 2.23 5.31
N ALA A 60 -11.64 3.11 5.46
CA ALA A 60 -12.99 2.93 4.92
C ALA A 60 -13.18 3.51 3.52
N ASP A 61 -12.29 4.42 3.09
CA ASP A 61 -12.34 5.02 1.75
C ASP A 61 -11.03 4.77 0.99
N LEU A 62 -11.16 4.08 -0.14
CA LEU A 62 -10.09 3.79 -1.10
C LEU A 62 -10.40 4.37 -2.48
N GLY A 63 -11.39 5.25 -2.62
CA GLY A 63 -11.83 5.83 -3.89
C GLY A 63 -10.81 6.77 -4.55
N GLY A 64 -9.76 7.16 -3.81
CA GLY A 64 -8.59 7.90 -4.31
C GLY A 64 -7.42 7.00 -4.74
N SER A 65 -7.69 5.78 -5.23
CA SER A 65 -6.67 4.78 -5.58
C SER A 65 -6.59 4.49 -7.09
N PHE A 66 -5.61 3.66 -7.46
CA PHE A 66 -5.40 3.13 -8.81
C PHE A 66 -5.25 4.19 -9.90
N GLY A 67 -4.72 5.36 -9.53
CA GLY A 67 -4.38 6.43 -10.45
C GLY A 67 -2.87 6.65 -10.56
N LYS A 68 -2.52 7.75 -11.23
CA LYS A 68 -1.14 8.20 -11.41
C LYS A 68 -0.55 8.79 -10.12
N VAL A 69 0.68 8.41 -9.79
CA VAL A 69 1.49 9.15 -8.81
C VAL A 69 1.98 10.44 -9.48
N SER A 70 1.63 11.62 -8.95
CA SER A 70 2.06 12.89 -9.53
C SER A 70 3.55 13.16 -9.27
N HIS A 71 4.28 13.61 -10.29
CA HIS A 71 5.67 14.08 -10.18
C HIS A 71 5.77 15.60 -9.97
N LEU A 72 4.63 16.31 -9.96
CA LEU A 72 4.63 17.75 -9.78
C LEU A 72 4.97 18.12 -8.32
N PRO A 73 5.61 19.29 -8.09
CA PRO A 73 5.81 19.82 -6.74
C PRO A 73 4.50 19.84 -5.96
N ARG A 74 4.53 19.53 -4.66
CA ARG A 74 3.33 19.35 -3.82
C ARG A 74 2.32 20.51 -3.90
N PHE A 75 2.78 21.74 -4.15
CA PHE A 75 1.94 22.93 -4.27
C PHE A 75 1.24 23.07 -5.64
N LEU A 76 1.66 22.31 -6.65
CA LEU A 76 1.07 22.25 -8.01
C LEU A 76 0.25 20.98 -8.25
N GLN A 77 0.13 20.09 -7.26
CA GLN A 77 -0.68 18.87 -7.39
C GLN A 77 -2.17 19.22 -7.29
N PHE A 78 -2.85 19.40 -8.44
CA PHE A 78 -4.31 19.33 -8.54
C PHE A 78 -4.81 17.93 -8.14
N LYS A 79 -6.13 17.76 -7.93
CA LYS A 79 -6.73 16.47 -7.49
C LYS A 79 -6.05 15.30 -8.25
N PRO A 80 -5.27 14.44 -7.56
CA PRO A 80 -4.55 13.39 -8.25
C PRO A 80 -5.51 12.45 -8.98
N ASP A 81 -5.03 11.90 -10.09
CA ASP A 81 -5.79 10.95 -10.91
C ASP A 81 -6.23 9.74 -10.07
N ARG A 82 -7.36 9.13 -10.43
CA ARG A 82 -7.92 7.95 -9.76
C ARG A 82 -8.56 7.04 -10.79
N ASN A 83 -8.53 5.74 -10.55
CA ASN A 83 -9.09 4.74 -11.45
C ASN A 83 -8.62 4.90 -12.91
N ASN A 84 -7.30 4.99 -13.11
CA ASN A 84 -6.67 5.05 -14.43
C ASN A 84 -5.74 3.84 -14.61
N PRO A 85 -6.27 2.73 -15.19
CA PRO A 85 -5.52 1.48 -15.31
C PRO A 85 -4.18 1.62 -16.02
N LYS A 86 -4.16 2.38 -17.12
CA LYS A 86 -2.96 2.60 -17.93
C LYS A 86 -1.89 3.35 -17.16
N ALA A 87 -2.27 4.39 -16.41
CA ALA A 87 -1.32 5.16 -15.62
C ALA A 87 -0.79 4.34 -14.43
N TYR A 88 -1.67 3.62 -13.73
CA TYR A 88 -1.29 2.75 -12.64
C TYR A 88 -0.32 1.64 -13.10
N ALA A 89 -0.65 0.95 -14.21
CA ALA A 89 0.16 -0.14 -14.74
C ALA A 89 1.55 0.29 -15.25
N ARG A 90 1.72 1.56 -15.63
CA ARG A 90 3.03 2.11 -16.02
C ARG A 90 3.91 2.52 -14.85
N SER A 91 3.41 2.46 -13.62
CA SER A 91 4.12 2.89 -12.43
C SER A 91 4.50 1.71 -11.53
N HIS A 92 5.68 1.80 -10.94
CA HIS A 92 6.20 0.83 -9.98
C HIS A 92 5.89 1.25 -8.54
N LEU A 93 6.17 0.36 -7.59
CA LEU A 93 5.98 0.54 -6.14
C LEU A 93 7.30 0.85 -5.41
N VAL A 94 8.42 0.27 -5.81
CA VAL A 94 9.71 0.37 -5.09
C VAL A 94 10.77 1.05 -5.96
N ASP A 95 11.25 2.21 -5.54
CA ASP A 95 12.39 2.91 -6.17
C ASP A 95 13.72 2.24 -5.80
N GLY A 96 13.82 1.61 -4.62
CA GLY A 96 15.00 0.87 -4.19
C GLY A 96 15.07 0.65 -2.68
N VAL A 97 16.28 0.40 -2.16
CA VAL A 97 16.59 0.32 -0.73
C VAL A 97 17.65 1.36 -0.40
N LYS A 98 17.41 2.13 0.66
CA LYS A 98 18.31 3.15 1.17
C LYS A 98 19.47 2.51 1.91
N GLU A 99 20.57 3.24 2.08
CA GLU A 99 21.79 2.76 2.76
C GLU A 99 21.49 2.23 4.18
N ASP A 100 20.56 2.88 4.87
CA ASP A 100 20.11 2.52 6.22
C ASP A 100 19.17 1.30 6.28
N GLY A 101 18.92 0.63 5.15
CA GLY A 101 18.06 -0.54 5.07
C GLY A 101 16.56 -0.22 5.04
N ARG A 102 16.15 1.04 4.86
CA ARG A 102 14.74 1.38 4.62
C ARG A 102 14.36 1.26 3.14
N VAL A 103 13.14 0.83 2.87
CA VAL A 103 12.59 0.76 1.52
C VAL A 103 12.26 2.17 1.02
N ASP A 104 12.73 2.52 -0.18
CA ASP A 104 12.27 3.71 -0.87
C ASP A 104 11.07 3.35 -1.74
N LEU A 105 9.87 3.72 -1.29
CA LEU A 105 8.65 3.52 -2.06
C LEU A 105 8.48 4.66 -3.08
N HIS A 106 8.03 4.29 -4.28
CA HIS A 106 7.62 5.20 -5.34
C HIS A 106 6.27 5.87 -5.00
N TYR A 107 6.26 6.65 -3.91
CA TYR A 107 5.07 7.32 -3.41
C TYR A 107 5.36 8.80 -3.14
N LYS A 108 5.09 9.64 -4.14
CA LYS A 108 5.43 11.09 -4.11
C LYS A 108 4.18 12.00 -4.01
N LEU A 109 3.18 11.56 -3.25
CA LEU A 109 1.91 12.27 -3.05
C LEU A 109 1.93 13.20 -1.82
N LYS A 110 0.95 14.11 -1.68
CA LYS A 110 0.89 15.14 -0.60
C LYS A 110 1.13 14.60 0.81
N LYS A 111 0.65 13.38 1.12
CA LYS A 111 0.79 12.71 2.41
C LYS A 111 1.91 11.66 2.48
N SER A 112 2.91 11.73 1.60
CA SER A 112 4.06 10.80 1.58
C SER A 112 4.85 10.74 2.89
N HIS A 113 4.80 11.78 3.72
CA HIS A 113 5.42 11.76 5.05
C HIS A 113 4.83 10.70 5.99
N LEU A 114 3.58 10.27 5.78
CA LEU A 114 2.94 9.19 6.56
C LEU A 114 3.47 7.81 6.15
N ILE A 115 3.94 7.68 4.91
CA ILE A 115 4.46 6.44 4.32
C ILE A 115 6.00 6.52 4.31
N LYS A 116 6.56 6.41 5.52
CA LYS A 116 8.01 6.43 5.78
C LYS A 116 8.35 5.41 6.86
N ASN A 117 9.65 5.20 7.06
CA ASN A 117 10.22 4.33 8.11
C ASN A 117 9.77 2.88 7.95
N ILE A 118 9.81 2.38 6.71
CA ILE A 118 9.47 1.00 6.35
C ILE A 118 10.78 0.26 6.14
N SER A 119 11.02 -0.81 6.91
CA SER A 119 12.21 -1.63 6.74
C SER A 119 12.02 -2.67 5.62
N VAL A 120 13.11 -3.28 5.16
CA VAL A 120 13.05 -4.40 4.22
C VAL A 120 12.25 -5.57 4.82
N GLU A 121 12.36 -5.82 6.11
CA GLU A 121 11.63 -6.87 6.82
C GLU A 121 10.12 -6.61 6.84
N ASP A 122 9.68 -5.36 7.00
CA ASP A 122 8.27 -4.99 6.90
C ASP A 122 7.71 -5.27 5.50
N ALA A 123 8.47 -4.92 4.46
CA ALA A 123 8.10 -5.17 3.06
C ALA A 123 8.03 -6.66 2.74
N ARG A 124 9.03 -7.44 3.18
CA ARG A 124 9.02 -8.91 3.03
C ARG A 124 7.85 -9.54 3.77
N TRP A 125 7.51 -9.05 4.96
CA TRP A 125 6.38 -9.55 5.75
C TRP A 125 5.05 -9.35 5.02
N ILE A 126 4.74 -8.13 4.57
CA ILE A 126 3.46 -7.88 3.89
C ILE A 126 3.42 -8.60 2.53
N ARG A 127 4.56 -8.71 1.83
CA ARG A 127 4.65 -9.52 0.61
C ARG A 127 4.25 -10.98 0.87
N GLY A 128 4.68 -11.57 1.98
CA GLY A 128 4.32 -12.94 2.34
C GLY A 128 2.80 -13.17 2.44
N TRP A 129 2.04 -12.15 2.81
CA TRP A 129 0.58 -12.18 2.80
C TRP A 129 0.02 -11.94 1.40
N LEU A 130 0.49 -10.90 0.72
CA LEU A 130 -0.03 -10.48 -0.59
C LEU A 130 0.25 -11.51 -1.70
N SER A 131 1.37 -12.24 -1.62
CA SER A 131 1.74 -13.26 -2.60
C SER A 131 0.78 -14.45 -2.64
N ARG A 132 0.02 -14.67 -1.55
CA ARG A 132 -1.00 -15.73 -1.43
C ARG A 132 -2.22 -15.49 -2.31
N LEU A 133 -2.48 -14.24 -2.70
CA LEU A 133 -3.54 -13.91 -3.65
C LEU A 133 -3.15 -14.47 -5.01
N ASN A 134 -3.99 -15.30 -5.63
CA ASN A 134 -3.74 -15.77 -6.99
C ASN A 134 -4.22 -14.76 -8.05
N ASN A 135 -3.78 -14.93 -9.31
CA ASN A 135 -4.15 -14.00 -10.39
C ASN A 135 -5.66 -13.91 -10.57
N ARG A 136 -6.37 -15.04 -10.44
CA ARG A 136 -7.82 -15.10 -10.59
C ARG A 136 -8.53 -14.30 -9.50
N GLN A 137 -8.11 -14.39 -8.24
CA GLN A 137 -8.68 -13.60 -7.13
C GLN A 137 -8.50 -12.10 -7.35
N ILE A 138 -7.32 -11.68 -7.81
CA ILE A 138 -7.05 -10.27 -8.12
C ILE A 138 -7.92 -9.81 -9.31
N GLN A 139 -7.97 -10.61 -10.37
CA GLN A 139 -8.77 -10.30 -11.56
C GLN A 139 -10.27 -10.26 -11.26
N ASP A 140 -10.76 -11.18 -10.42
CA ASP A 140 -12.15 -11.24 -9.98
C ASP A 140 -12.55 -9.99 -9.18
N ALA A 141 -11.64 -9.44 -8.38
CA ALA A 141 -11.87 -8.18 -7.68
C ALA A 141 -12.06 -7.00 -8.67
N PHE A 142 -11.21 -6.89 -9.70
CA PHE A 142 -11.36 -5.85 -10.72
C PHE A 142 -12.60 -6.06 -11.60
N ARG A 143 -12.93 -7.32 -11.93
CA ARG A 143 -14.17 -7.65 -12.64
C ARG A 143 -15.41 -7.26 -11.82
N ALA A 144 -15.42 -7.57 -10.53
CA ALA A 144 -16.51 -7.17 -9.63
C ALA A 144 -16.62 -5.64 -9.49
N ALA A 145 -15.51 -4.91 -9.68
CA ALA A 145 -15.48 -3.46 -9.74
C ALA A 145 -15.82 -2.88 -11.14
N ASN A 146 -16.34 -3.70 -12.06
CA ASN A 146 -16.82 -3.31 -13.39
C ASN A 146 -15.72 -2.80 -14.35
N TYR A 147 -14.47 -3.24 -14.18
CA TYR A 147 -13.42 -3.00 -15.16
C TYR A 147 -13.67 -3.88 -16.40
N SER A 148 -13.30 -3.38 -17.59
CA SER A 148 -13.35 -4.21 -18.80
C SER A 148 -12.41 -5.42 -18.68
N PRO A 149 -12.63 -6.50 -19.45
CA PRO A 149 -11.76 -7.68 -19.40
C PRO A 149 -10.27 -7.37 -19.62
N ASP A 150 -9.95 -6.43 -20.52
CA ASP A 150 -8.58 -5.97 -20.78
C ASP A 150 -7.99 -5.20 -19.61
N GLU A 151 -8.76 -4.27 -19.03
CA GLU A 151 -8.31 -3.51 -17.87
C GLU A 151 -8.14 -4.41 -16.64
N ALA A 152 -9.03 -5.36 -16.40
CA ALA A 152 -8.90 -6.31 -15.30
C ALA A 152 -7.63 -7.16 -15.41
N ARG A 153 -7.27 -7.60 -16.63
CA ARG A 153 -6.00 -8.30 -16.90
C ARG A 153 -4.80 -7.38 -16.64
N MET A 154 -4.82 -6.17 -17.17
CA MET A 154 -3.77 -5.17 -17.00
C MET A 154 -3.54 -4.85 -15.52
N MET A 155 -4.62 -4.59 -14.77
CA MET A 155 -4.57 -4.30 -13.34
C MET A 155 -4.06 -5.49 -12.53
N THR A 156 -4.44 -6.71 -12.92
CA THR A 156 -3.92 -7.94 -12.28
C THR A 156 -2.41 -8.05 -12.46
N GLN A 157 -1.90 -7.82 -13.67
CA GLN A 157 -0.47 -7.84 -13.95
C GLN A 157 0.27 -6.74 -13.17
N ALA A 158 -0.27 -5.52 -13.16
CA ALA A 158 0.30 -4.39 -12.44
C ALA A 158 0.38 -4.63 -10.92
N VAL A 159 -0.70 -5.14 -10.31
CA VAL A 159 -0.71 -5.48 -8.87
C VAL A 159 0.33 -6.57 -8.59
N ARG A 160 0.42 -7.61 -9.44
CA ARG A 160 1.40 -8.69 -9.27
C ARG A 160 2.83 -8.20 -9.38
N GLN A 161 3.12 -7.36 -10.38
CA GLN A 161 4.43 -6.75 -10.55
C GLN A 161 4.83 -5.98 -9.29
N ARG A 162 3.94 -5.11 -8.78
CA ARG A 162 4.18 -4.33 -7.56
C ARG A 162 4.40 -5.21 -6.33
N ILE A 163 3.64 -6.30 -6.16
CA ILE A 163 3.87 -7.28 -5.07
C ILE A 163 5.25 -7.94 -5.21
N ASN A 164 5.70 -8.23 -6.43
CA ASN A 164 6.99 -8.85 -6.68
C ASN A 164 8.16 -7.89 -6.40
N GLU A 165 8.00 -6.59 -6.61
CA GLU A 165 9.01 -5.59 -6.25
C GLU A 165 9.30 -5.59 -4.74
N LEU A 166 8.33 -5.94 -3.89
CA LEU A 166 8.51 -6.11 -2.44
C LEU A 166 9.34 -7.35 -2.07
N ALA A 167 9.76 -8.19 -3.03
CA ALA A 167 10.67 -9.29 -2.74
C ALA A 167 11.99 -8.76 -2.17
N ILE A 168 12.36 -7.54 -2.58
CA ILE A 168 13.54 -6.77 -2.16
C ILE A 168 14.73 -7.71 -1.97
N VAL A 169 15.39 -8.00 -3.09
CA VAL A 169 16.65 -8.74 -3.07
C VAL A 169 17.68 -7.82 -2.44
N ASP A 170 18.35 -8.28 -1.37
CA ASP A 170 19.46 -7.55 -0.79
C ASP A 170 20.57 -7.42 -1.84
N ASN A 171 20.62 -6.30 -2.56
CA ASN A 171 21.77 -5.96 -3.41
C ASN A 171 23.06 -5.72 -2.59
N ARG A 172 23.05 -5.96 -1.27
CA ARG A 172 24.23 -5.96 -0.40
C ARG A 172 25.30 -6.99 -0.82
N LEU A 173 24.97 -7.95 -1.70
CA LEU A 173 25.95 -8.90 -2.27
C LEU A 173 26.41 -8.56 -3.70
N ALA A 174 25.64 -7.83 -4.49
CA ALA A 174 26.03 -7.49 -5.87
C ALA A 174 27.02 -6.32 -5.95
N ALA A 175 27.06 -5.45 -4.94
CA ALA A 175 27.99 -4.32 -4.88
C ALA A 175 29.39 -4.69 -4.33
N ARG A 176 29.53 -5.82 -3.63
CA ARG A 176 30.82 -6.27 -3.05
C ARG A 176 31.67 -7.11 -4.00
N THR A 177 31.07 -7.75 -5.00
CA THR A 177 31.78 -8.57 -6.00
C THR A 177 32.33 -7.77 -7.18
N ASN A 178 31.81 -6.56 -7.44
CA ASN A 178 32.27 -5.69 -8.55
C ASN A 178 33.27 -4.61 -8.10
N SER A 179 33.69 -4.58 -6.83
CA SER A 179 34.73 -3.68 -6.31
C SER A 179 36.13 -4.32 -6.29
N HIS A 180 36.25 -5.59 -6.70
CA HIS A 180 37.51 -6.35 -6.72
C HIS A 180 37.76 -7.05 -8.07
N ARG A 181 37.30 -6.44 -9.17
CA ARG A 181 37.73 -6.80 -10.53
C ARG A 181 38.13 -5.56 -11.29
#